data_AF-A0A380FDQ9-F1
#
_entry.id   AF-A0A380FDQ9-F1
#
_cell.length_a   1.000
_cell.length_b   1.000
_cell.length_c   1.000
_cell.angle_alpha   90.00
_cell.angle_beta   90.00
_cell.angle_gamma   90.00
#
_symmetry.space_group_name_H-M   'P 1'
#
loop_
_entity.id
_entity.type
_entity.pdbx_description
1 polymer ?
#
loop_
_entity_poly.entity_id
_entity_poly.type
_entity_poly.pdbx_seq_one_letter_code
_entity_poly.pdbx_strand_id
1 'polypeptide(L)'
;MYEFQPGNINKIEFPSEILERDVTLSIYLPKDFTELFKYKVVFCFDGLDFFSFGRIHRTYEQLRAENKVERAIFVGFHYEDVDKRRAEFHPQGARTPLTVKAVANEILPFYRSNISDI
;
A
#
# COMPACT_ATOMS: atom_id res chain seq x y z
N MET A 1 -15.91 6.25 -6.96
CA MET A 1 -15.33 6.38 -5.60
C MET A 1 -15.05 4.97 -5.12
N TYR A 2 -13.82 4.68 -4.67
CA TYR A 2 -13.52 3.36 -4.13
C TYR A 2 -14.15 3.24 -2.73
N GLU A 3 -14.87 2.16 -2.48
CA GLU A 3 -15.43 1.89 -1.15
C GLU A 3 -14.53 0.89 -0.44
N PHE A 4 -13.81 1.37 0.58
CA PHE A 4 -12.89 0.54 1.35
C PHE A 4 -13.56 0.05 2.63
N GLN A 5 -13.42 -1.24 2.92
CA GLN A 5 -13.93 -1.85 4.15
C GLN A 5 -12.80 -1.90 5.20
N PRO A 6 -12.91 -1.18 6.32
CA PRO A 6 -11.97 -1.29 7.43
C PRO A 6 -11.89 -2.71 7.98
N GLY A 7 -10.70 -3.10 8.45
CA GLY A 7 -10.45 -4.44 8.96
C GLY A 7 -10.30 -5.52 7.89
N ASN A 8 -10.57 -5.21 6.62
CA ASN A 8 -10.37 -6.08 5.47
C ASN A 8 -9.21 -5.60 4.60
N ILE A 9 -8.59 -6.53 3.86
CA ILE A 9 -7.62 -6.18 2.81
C ILE A 9 -8.44 -5.87 1.55
N ASN A 10 -8.45 -4.60 1.15
CA ASN A 10 -9.13 -4.14 -0.05
C ASN A 10 -8.15 -4.19 -1.23
N LYS A 11 -8.55 -4.75 -2.36
CA LYS A 11 -7.70 -4.81 -3.56
C LYS A 11 -8.28 -3.93 -4.65
N ILE A 12 -7.42 -3.15 -5.29
CA ILE A 12 -7.76 -2.34 -6.46
C ILE A 12 -6.73 -2.57 -7.56
N GLU A 13 -7.17 -2.44 -8.81
CA GLU A 13 -6.28 -2.34 -9.96
C GLU A 13 -6.09 -0.84 -10.27
N PHE A 14 -4.85 -0.37 -10.12
CA PHE A 14 -4.48 1.03 -10.31
C PHE A 14 -3.76 1.21 -11.65
N PRO A 15 -4.36 1.91 -12.64
CA PRO A 15 -3.67 2.17 -13.91
C PRO A 15 -2.57 3.22 -13.70
N SER A 16 -1.30 2.82 -13.89
CA SER A 16 -0.14 3.71 -13.80
C SER A 16 0.36 4.07 -15.20
N GLU A 17 0.35 5.35 -15.51
CA GLU A 17 0.91 5.87 -16.77
C GLU A 17 2.44 5.81 -16.75
N ILE A 18 3.05 6.13 -15.60
CA ILE A 18 4.51 6.14 -15.43
C ILE A 18 5.11 4.72 -15.52
N LEU A 19 4.39 3.72 -15.04
CA LEU A 19 4.82 2.32 -15.12
C LEU A 19 4.30 1.60 -16.36
N GLU A 20 3.42 2.24 -17.13
CA GLU A 20 2.81 1.68 -18.34
C GLU A 20 2.15 0.31 -18.07
N ARG A 21 1.53 0.16 -16.89
CA ARG A 21 0.83 -1.07 -16.47
C ARG A 21 -0.20 -0.80 -15.40
N ASP A 22 -1.14 -1.73 -15.27
CA ASP A 22 -2.01 -1.80 -14.10
C ASP A 22 -1.23 -2.39 -12.91
N VAL A 23 -1.36 -1.73 -11.77
CA VAL A 23 -0.73 -2.10 -10.51
C VAL A 23 -1.80 -2.56 -9.53
N THR A 24 -1.76 -3.83 -9.13
CA THR A 24 -2.58 -4.28 -8.00
C THR A 24 -2.08 -3.63 -6.71
N LEU A 25 -2.96 -2.87 -6.04
CA LEU A 25 -2.70 -2.31 -4.72
C LEU A 25 -3.58 -3.01 -3.68
N SER A 26 -2.96 -3.56 -2.64
CA SER A 26 -3.66 -4.04 -1.45
C SER A 26 -3.68 -2.94 -0.39
N ILE A 27 -4.86 -2.48 0.03
CA ILE A 27 -5.04 -1.38 0.97
C ILE A 27 -5.73 -1.91 2.22
N TYR A 28 -5.07 -1.75 3.37
CA TYR A 28 -5.61 -2.14 4.67
C TYR A 28 -5.83 -0.93 5.55
N LEU A 29 -7.10 -0.70 5.89
CA LEU A 29 -7.50 0.29 6.88
C LEU A 29 -7.69 -0.44 8.22
N PRO A 30 -7.19 0.13 9.33
CA PRO A 30 -7.37 -0.45 10.67
C PRO A 30 -8.83 -0.77 10.97
N LYS A 31 -9.10 -1.75 11.83
CA LYS A 31 -10.48 -2.01 12.27
C LYS A 31 -11.13 -0.81 12.97
N ASP A 32 -10.34 0.00 13.66
CA ASP A 32 -10.78 1.23 14.34
C ASP A 32 -10.72 2.48 13.42
N PHE A 33 -10.66 2.29 12.10
CA PHE A 33 -10.57 3.40 11.16
C PHE A 33 -11.79 4.33 11.27
N THR A 34 -11.50 5.62 11.42
CA THR A 34 -12.43 6.74 11.31
C THR A 34 -11.70 7.93 10.68
N GLU A 35 -12.44 8.79 9.98
CA GLU A 35 -11.91 10.02 9.37
C GLU A 35 -11.48 11.08 10.39
N LEU A 36 -11.83 10.92 11.67
CA LEU A 36 -11.52 11.87 12.73
C LEU A 36 -10.04 11.88 13.14
N PHE A 37 -9.29 10.83 12.76
CA PHE A 37 -7.89 10.68 13.12
C PHE A 37 -6.98 10.75 11.90
N LYS A 38 -5.72 11.12 12.15
CA LYS A 38 -4.65 11.00 11.15
C LYS A 38 -3.99 9.64 11.25
N TYR A 39 -3.61 9.10 10.10
CA TYR A 39 -2.94 7.81 9.97
C TYR A 39 -1.59 8.00 9.29
N LYS A 40 -0.57 7.29 9.77
CA LYS A 40 0.65 7.11 8.99
C LYS A 40 0.35 6.21 7.80
N VAL A 41 1.01 6.44 6.67
CA VAL A 41 0.92 5.53 5.52
C VAL A 41 2.18 4.71 5.42
N VAL A 42 2.02 3.39 5.42
CA VAL A 42 3.12 2.44 5.30
C VAL A 42 3.03 1.75 3.95
N PHE A 43 3.94 2.11 3.05
CA PHE A 43 4.08 1.45 1.76
C PHE A 43 4.91 0.17 1.92
N CYS A 44 4.30 -0.96 1.56
CA CYS A 44 4.94 -2.26 1.50
C CYS A 44 5.22 -2.57 0.03
N PHE A 45 6.45 -2.29 -0.42
CA PHE A 45 6.95 -2.88 -1.67
C PHE A 45 7.01 -4.38 -1.48
N ASP A 46 6.51 -5.15 -2.44
CA ASP A 46 6.17 -6.57 -2.26
C ASP A 46 4.90 -6.81 -1.42
N GLY A 47 3.85 -6.05 -1.74
CA GLY A 47 2.59 -6.06 -1.00
C GLY A 47 1.96 -7.44 -0.87
N LEU A 48 2.02 -8.27 -1.92
CA LEU A 48 1.47 -9.62 -1.90
C LEU A 48 2.08 -10.46 -0.77
N ASP A 49 3.41 -10.45 -0.65
CA ASP A 49 4.12 -11.27 0.33
C ASP A 49 3.91 -10.72 1.75
N PHE A 50 3.91 -9.40 1.92
CA PHE A 50 3.64 -8.74 3.21
C PHE A 50 2.25 -9.08 3.77
N PHE A 51 1.22 -9.09 2.92
CA PHE A 51 -0.14 -9.42 3.35
C PHE A 51 -0.39 -10.93 3.48
N SER A 52 0.19 -11.74 2.60
CA SER A 52 -0.08 -13.18 2.53
C SER A 52 0.78 -13.98 3.51
N PHE A 53 2.11 -13.85 3.39
CA PHE A 53 3.06 -14.58 4.23
C PHE A 53 3.36 -13.83 5.52
N GLY A 54 3.64 -12.53 5.42
CA GLY A 54 3.95 -11.69 6.57
C GLY A 54 2.73 -11.39 7.46
N ARG A 55 1.51 -11.49 6.90
CA ARG A 55 0.25 -11.18 7.58
C ARG A 55 0.30 -9.84 8.33
N ILE A 56 0.92 -8.83 7.72
CA ILE A 56 1.25 -7.56 8.38
C ILE A 56 0.05 -6.90 9.06
N HIS A 57 -1.13 -6.94 8.43
CA HIS A 57 -2.39 -6.46 9.00
C HIS A 57 -2.72 -7.09 10.36
N ARG A 58 -2.49 -8.40 10.55
CA ARG A 58 -2.78 -9.08 11.82
C ARG A 58 -1.81 -8.68 12.92
N THR A 59 -0.52 -8.62 12.58
CA THR A 59 0.52 -8.17 13.51
C THR A 59 0.28 -6.73 13.93
N TYR A 60 -0.07 -5.86 12.98
CA TYR A 60 -0.45 -4.48 13.26
C TYR A 60 -1.66 -4.40 14.20
N GLU A 61 -2.74 -5.14 13.93
CA GLU A 61 -3.94 -5.14 14.78
C GLU A 61 -3.62 -5.58 16.22
N GLN A 62 -2.78 -6.59 16.41
CA GLN A 62 -2.33 -7.01 17.74
C GLN A 62 -1.55 -5.89 18.45
N LEU A 63 -0.57 -5.29 17.78
CA LEU A 63 0.22 -4.21 18.34
C LEU A 63 -0.63 -2.96 18.61
N ARG A 64 -1.62 -2.68 17.77
CA ARG A 64 -2.54 -1.56 17.89
C ARG A 64 -3.47 -1.72 19.10
N ALA A 65 -4.00 -2.92 19.32
CA ALA A 65 -4.79 -3.25 20.50
C ALA A 65 -4.00 -3.08 21.81
N GLU A 66 -2.69 -3.35 21.77
CA GLU A 66 -1.77 -3.14 22.89
C GLU A 66 -1.21 -1.70 22.98
N ASN A 67 -1.67 -0.79 22.10
CA ASN A 67 -1.16 0.59 21.97
C ASN A 67 0.38 0.70 21.79
N LYS A 68 1.01 -0.31 21.18
CA LYS A 68 2.46 -0.35 20.92
C LYS A 68 2.89 0.36 19.64
N VAL A 69 1.92 0.67 18.77
CA VAL A 69 2.14 1.36 17.49
C VAL A 69 1.10 2.44 17.27
N GLU A 70 1.50 3.48 16.53
CA GLU A 70 0.60 4.53 16.04
C GLU A 70 -0.40 3.97 15.02
N ARG A 71 -1.47 4.75 14.76
CA ARG A 71 -2.44 4.43 13.72
C ARG A 71 -1.79 4.49 12.34
N ALA A 72 -1.93 3.42 11.58
CA ALA A 72 -1.36 3.31 10.25
C ALA A 72 -2.33 2.66 9.26
N ILE A 73 -2.26 3.11 8.01
CA ILE A 73 -2.86 2.47 6.84
C ILE A 73 -1.73 1.84 6.04
N PHE A 74 -1.92 0.60 5.62
CA PHE A 74 -0.92 -0.16 4.87
C PHE A 74 -1.32 -0.22 3.41
N VAL A 75 -0.37 0.12 2.52
CA VAL A 75 -0.53 0.04 1.08
C VAL A 75 0.51 -0.93 0.54
N GLY A 76 0.05 -2.11 0.15
CA GLY A 76 0.85 -3.12 -0.53
C GLY A 76 0.92 -2.85 -2.01
N PHE A 77 2.12 -2.62 -2.52
CA PHE A 77 2.39 -2.46 -3.94
C PHE A 77 2.84 -3.80 -4.51
N HIS A 78 2.08 -4.36 -5.45
CA HIS A 78 2.37 -5.67 -6.02
C HIS A 78 3.31 -5.56 -7.23
N TYR A 79 4.30 -6.46 -7.28
CA TYR A 79 5.03 -6.72 -8.52
C TYR A 79 4.13 -7.50 -9.48
N GLU A 80 4.37 -7.36 -10.78
CA GLU A 80 3.62 -8.06 -11.81
C GLU A 80 4.00 -9.56 -11.85
N ASP A 81 5.31 -9.84 -11.84
CA ASP A 81 5.86 -11.19 -11.74
C ASP A 81 7.23 -11.18 -11.02
N VAL A 82 7.72 -12.39 -10.71
CA VAL A 82 8.96 -12.59 -9.93
C VAL A 82 10.19 -12.00 -10.63
N ASP A 83 10.23 -12.03 -11.97
CA ASP A 83 11.36 -11.51 -12.74
C ASP A 83 11.37 -9.97 -12.72
N LYS A 84 10.21 -9.35 -12.92
CA LYS A 84 10.02 -7.89 -12.89
C LYS A 84 10.16 -7.29 -11.50
N ARG A 85 9.89 -8.06 -10.43
CA ARG A 85 10.11 -7.66 -9.03
C ARG A 85 11.51 -7.07 -8.82
N ARG A 86 12.54 -7.74 -9.33
CA ARG A 86 13.93 -7.27 -9.17
C ARG A 86 14.18 -5.99 -9.96
N ALA A 87 13.60 -5.85 -11.15
CA ALA A 87 13.75 -4.66 -11.97
C ALA A 87 13.09 -3.41 -11.34
N GLU A 88 11.96 -3.59 -10.64
CA GLU A 88 11.20 -2.49 -10.02
C GLU A 88 11.67 -2.17 -8.60
N PHE A 89 11.93 -3.17 -7.74
CA PHE A 89 12.13 -2.91 -6.30
C PHE A 89 13.58 -2.96 -5.83
N HIS A 90 14.50 -3.53 -6.60
CA HIS A 90 15.90 -3.55 -6.22
C HIS A 90 16.49 -2.13 -6.33
N PRO A 91 17.32 -1.63 -5.40
CA PRO A 91 17.85 -0.25 -5.49
C PRO A 91 18.61 0.08 -6.79
N GLN A 92 19.16 -0.94 -7.45
CA GLN A 92 19.85 -0.86 -8.74
C GLN A 92 19.02 -1.45 -9.90
N GLY A 93 17.72 -1.63 -9.70
CA GLY A 93 16.81 -2.15 -10.70
C GLY A 93 16.60 -1.14 -11.83
N ALA A 94 16.47 -1.64 -13.06
CA ALA A 94 16.33 -0.78 -14.25
C ALA A 94 15.06 0.07 -14.23
N ARG A 95 14.01 -0.33 -13.51
CA ARG A 95 12.72 0.37 -13.42
C ARG A 95 12.47 1.04 -12.06
N THR A 96 13.37 0.89 -11.09
CA THR A 96 13.21 1.49 -9.75
C THR A 96 13.00 2.99 -9.74
N PRO A 97 13.69 3.80 -10.56
CA PRO A 97 13.38 5.23 -10.66
C PRO A 97 11.94 5.51 -11.09
N LEU A 98 11.37 4.68 -11.98
CA LEU A 98 9.98 4.79 -12.42
C LEU A 98 9.02 4.39 -11.30
N THR A 99 9.31 3.30 -10.58
CA THR A 99 8.49 2.87 -9.42
C THR A 99 8.43 3.96 -8.35
N VAL A 100 9.56 4.56 -8.01
CA VAL A 100 9.60 5.68 -7.05
C VAL A 100 8.80 6.87 -7.58
N LYS A 101 8.94 7.20 -8.87
CA LYS A 101 8.22 8.31 -9.52
C LYS A 101 6.71 8.08 -9.55
N ALA A 102 6.26 6.85 -9.79
CA ALA A 102 4.84 6.46 -9.77
C ALA A 102 4.25 6.55 -8.37
N VAL A 103 4.95 6.06 -7.35
CA VAL A 103 4.51 6.22 -5.96
C VAL A 103 4.33 7.70 -5.59
N ALA A 104 5.31 8.54 -5.96
CA ALA A 104 5.28 9.96 -5.64
C ALA A 104 4.19 10.74 -6.37
N ASN A 105 4.02 10.50 -7.68
CA ASN A 105 3.22 11.37 -8.55
C ASN A 105 1.85 10.79 -8.93
N GLU A 106 1.60 9.52 -8.69
CA GLU A 106 0.32 8.88 -9.03
C GLU A 106 -0.35 8.30 -7.79
N ILE A 107 0.35 7.45 -7.04
CA ILE A 107 -0.26 6.67 -5.95
C ILE A 107 -0.50 7.52 -4.71
N LEU A 108 0.44 8.39 -4.32
CA LEU A 108 0.24 9.32 -3.20
C LEU A 108 -0.90 10.31 -3.46
N PRO A 109 -1.01 10.95 -4.64
CA PRO A 109 -2.18 11.75 -5.01
C PRO A 109 -3.49 10.95 -4.96
N PHE A 110 -3.49 9.74 -5.53
CA PHE A 110 -4.66 8.84 -5.47
C PHE A 110 -5.11 8.59 -4.03
N TYR A 111 -4.17 8.26 -3.14
CA TYR A 111 -4.45 8.03 -1.73
C TYR A 111 -5.10 9.25 -1.09
N ARG A 112 -4.53 10.44 -1.29
CA ARG A 112 -5.02 11.69 -0.70
C ARG A 112 -6.46 11.99 -1.10
N SER A 113 -6.77 11.83 -2.39
CA SER A 113 -8.11 12.14 -2.90
C SER A 113 -9.19 11.11 -2.56
N ASN A 114 -8.83 9.87 -2.17
CA ASN A 114 -9.80 8.78 -2.01
C ASN A 114 -9.86 8.16 -0.61
N ILE A 115 -8.86 8.39 0.24
CA ILE A 115 -8.75 7.70 1.54
C ILE A 115 -8.65 8.69 2.69
N SER A 116 -7.61 9.53 2.70
CA SER A 116 -7.37 10.46 3.80
C SER A 116 -6.31 11.47 3.42
N ASP A 117 -6.47 12.71 3.90
CA ASP A 117 -5.43 13.73 3.79
C ASP A 117 -4.22 13.38 4.70
N ILE A 118 -3.14 12.90 4.07
CA ILE A 118 -1.80 12.72 4.71
C ILE A 118 -1.14 14.07 4.98
#